data_AF-S2Y8X2-F1
#
_entry.id   AF-S2Y8X2-F1
#
_cell.length_a   1.000
_cell.length_b   1.000
_cell.length_c   1.000
_cell.angle_alpha   90.00
_cell.angle_beta   90.00
_cell.angle_gamma   90.00
#
_symmetry.space_group_name_H-M   'P 1'
#
loop_
_entity.id
_entity.type
_entity.pdbx_description
1 polymer ?
#
loop_
_entity_poly.entity_id
_entity_poly.type
_entity_poly.pdbx_seq_one_letter_code
_entity_poly.pdbx_strand_id
1 'polypeptide(L)'
;MPLEQHSDPFEERLSAGLRDAAGCFETDRAALVTAGAVRGRRRLLLRRRAAVAGGAAGIALVGVGGALLLPAGDGSSREGRGDRSSVAAATHASASASAPASTTPVSGDALIRTLEKLLPDGRFSGAEARGTDEKPGPYAHVVFDDGKGAAAVGVSLGRVEPGSEEAKQVTECPGKAYAHYDACRTSRLADGSVVMVLQGYEYPDRRVDTKWWNAELVTPRGHHVSVSEWNAAAEKDAPVTRPQPPLSPAQLRKLAAATAWRDAIDTIPAEPDRPTADPTGAAPTVSEPVAAVPVAPTLKSLLPKGLTVLEDSGRDSGFGYVVADDGKGRSLVQVNVQGGMQDVAGELFGADAETLSDGTRVAVQQGPGEKGGAGVVMWTVDTLRTDGTRVVISAFNSGAQDTAATRKTPALSIGQLRAIALSPKWLL
;
A
#
# COMPACT_ATOMS: atom_id res chain seq x y z
N MET A 1 14.27 61.80 -27.06
CA MET A 1 13.32 62.05 -25.95
C MET A 1 12.85 60.68 -25.45
N PRO A 2 13.32 60.18 -24.31
CA PRO A 2 12.88 58.90 -23.77
C PRO A 2 11.49 59.04 -23.15
N LEU A 3 10.65 58.02 -23.31
CA LEU A 3 9.36 57.90 -22.63
C LEU A 3 9.62 57.55 -21.16
N GLU A 4 9.30 58.46 -20.24
CA GLU A 4 9.28 58.18 -18.82
C GLU A 4 8.12 57.21 -18.49
N GLN A 5 8.45 55.98 -18.10
CA GLN A 5 7.52 55.11 -17.38
C GLN A 5 7.32 55.68 -15.98
N HIS A 6 6.24 56.41 -15.76
CA HIS A 6 5.77 56.73 -14.42
C HIS A 6 5.24 55.45 -13.77
N SER A 7 5.97 54.91 -12.78
CA SER A 7 5.38 53.90 -11.89
C SER A 7 4.36 54.60 -10.98
N ASP A 8 3.16 54.03 -10.89
CA ASP A 8 2.11 54.57 -10.04
C ASP A 8 2.49 54.32 -8.56
N PRO A 9 2.67 55.38 -7.74
CA PRO A 9 3.03 55.22 -6.33
C PRO A 9 1.95 54.48 -5.52
N PHE A 10 0.73 54.34 -6.02
CA PHE A 10 -0.27 53.45 -5.42
C PHE A 10 0.08 51.97 -5.63
N GLU A 11 0.43 51.56 -6.86
CA GLU A 11 0.76 50.16 -7.16
C GLU A 11 2.04 49.71 -6.44
N GLU A 12 3.04 50.58 -6.31
CA GLU A 12 4.24 50.29 -5.53
C GLU A 12 3.94 50.12 -4.05
N ARG A 13 3.10 50.98 -3.47
CA ARG A 13 2.71 50.89 -2.05
C ARG A 13 1.80 49.69 -1.78
N LEU A 14 0.89 49.36 -2.70
CA LEU A 14 0.06 48.17 -2.61
C LEU A 14 0.92 46.90 -2.70
N SER A 15 1.85 46.86 -3.64
CA SER A 15 2.79 45.74 -3.81
C SER A 15 3.74 45.59 -2.62
N ALA A 16 4.19 46.70 -2.04
CA ALA A 16 5.00 46.70 -0.83
C ALA A 16 4.18 46.23 0.39
N GLY A 17 2.94 46.69 0.54
CA GLY A 17 2.04 46.27 1.61
C GLY A 17 1.65 44.79 1.52
N LEU A 18 1.44 44.26 0.32
CA LEU A 18 1.20 42.84 0.10
C LEU A 18 2.44 41.98 0.39
N ARG A 19 3.65 42.45 0.02
CA ARG A 19 4.92 41.76 0.35
C ARG A 19 5.22 41.78 1.84
N ASP A 20 4.94 42.87 2.52
CA ASP A 20 5.10 43.01 3.98
C ASP A 20 4.12 42.10 4.72
N ALA A 21 2.83 42.14 4.34
CA ALA A 21 1.81 41.25 4.88
C ALA A 21 2.13 39.77 4.62
N ALA A 22 2.63 39.43 3.42
CA ALA A 22 3.09 38.08 3.09
C ALA A 22 4.31 37.65 3.91
N GLY A 23 5.23 38.57 4.22
CA GLY A 23 6.40 38.35 5.07
C GLY A 23 6.06 38.12 6.55
N CYS A 24 4.92 38.64 7.02
CA CYS A 24 4.43 38.41 8.38
C CYS A 24 3.75 37.06 8.59
N PHE A 25 3.48 36.28 7.53
CA PHE A 25 2.97 34.92 7.66
C PHE A 25 4.11 33.95 8.00
N GLU A 26 4.50 33.88 9.27
CA GLU A 26 5.19 32.70 9.80
C GLU A 26 4.15 31.62 10.09
N THR A 27 3.91 30.77 9.09
CA THR A 27 3.21 29.52 9.35
C THR A 27 4.14 28.61 10.15
N ASP A 28 3.68 28.09 11.28
CA ASP A 28 4.39 27.01 11.98
C ASP A 28 4.47 25.80 11.05
N ARG A 29 5.60 25.69 10.35
CA ARG A 29 5.86 24.65 9.37
C ARG A 29 5.87 23.28 10.05
N ALA A 30 6.26 23.20 11.32
CA ALA A 30 6.22 21.96 12.09
C ALA A 30 4.77 21.58 12.45
N ALA A 31 3.93 22.54 12.83
CA ALA A 31 2.49 22.29 13.03
C ALA A 31 1.77 21.94 11.72
N LEU A 32 2.10 22.58 10.60
CA LEU A 32 1.55 22.24 9.29
C LEU A 32 2.03 20.88 8.77
N VAL A 33 3.29 20.51 8.99
CA VAL A 33 3.84 19.19 8.64
C VAL A 33 3.26 18.12 9.57
N THR A 34 3.08 18.41 10.86
CA THR A 34 2.47 17.48 11.82
C THR A 34 0.99 17.29 11.54
N ALA A 35 0.22 18.37 11.38
CA ALA A 35 -1.19 18.32 10.98
C ALA A 35 -1.36 17.72 9.58
N GLY A 36 -0.44 18.01 8.65
CA GLY A 36 -0.39 17.44 7.31
C GLY A 36 -0.02 15.95 7.31
N ALA A 37 0.86 15.50 8.21
CA ALA A 37 1.22 14.10 8.38
C ALA A 37 0.15 13.30 9.14
N VAL A 38 -0.57 13.93 10.06
CA VAL A 38 -1.74 13.34 10.74
C VAL A 38 -2.90 13.26 9.74
N ARG A 39 -3.22 14.34 9.02
CA ARG A 39 -4.25 14.35 7.96
C ARG A 39 -3.86 13.46 6.78
N GLY A 40 -2.58 13.37 6.46
CA GLY A 40 -2.00 12.49 5.43
C GLY A 40 -2.09 11.03 5.82
N ARG A 41 -1.62 10.63 7.02
CA ARG A 41 -1.79 9.27 7.56
C ARG A 41 -3.26 8.91 7.70
N ARG A 42 -4.10 9.84 8.15
CA ARG A 42 -5.55 9.68 8.24
C ARG A 42 -6.19 9.45 6.88
N ARG A 43 -5.86 10.26 5.87
CA ARG A 43 -6.38 10.11 4.50
C ARG A 43 -5.82 8.86 3.82
N LEU A 44 -4.59 8.46 4.15
CA LEU A 44 -3.98 7.21 3.69
C LEU A 44 -4.64 6.00 4.35
N LEU A 45 -4.98 6.05 5.64
CA LEU A 45 -5.73 5.01 6.36
C LEU A 45 -7.18 4.92 5.86
N LEU A 46 -7.80 6.06 5.54
CA LEU A 46 -9.13 6.12 4.90
C LEU A 46 -9.08 5.59 3.45
N ARG A 47 -8.00 5.87 2.69
CA ARG A 47 -7.82 5.38 1.30
C ARG A 47 -7.40 3.91 1.23
N ARG A 48 -6.52 3.45 2.13
CA ARG A 48 -6.13 2.03 2.29
C ARG A 48 -7.31 1.14 2.69
N ARG A 49 -8.42 1.72 3.13
CA ARG A 49 -9.65 1.00 3.52
C ARG A 49 -10.87 1.30 2.63
N ALA A 50 -10.72 2.20 1.65
CA ALA A 50 -11.64 2.35 0.52
C ALA A 50 -11.18 1.57 -0.74
N ALA A 51 -9.92 1.11 -0.75
CA ALA A 51 -9.34 0.28 -1.81
C ALA A 51 -9.67 -1.22 -1.63
N VAL A 52 -10.96 -1.55 -1.69
CA VAL A 52 -11.41 -2.73 -2.46
C VAL A 52 -12.06 -2.18 -3.74
N ALA A 53 -11.34 -1.27 -4.38
CA ALA A 53 -11.65 -0.65 -5.65
C ALA A 53 -10.38 -0.79 -6.49
N GLY A 54 -10.53 -1.42 -7.65
CA GLY A 54 -9.47 -1.98 -8.48
C GLY A 54 -8.33 -1.04 -8.87
N GLY A 55 -7.26 -1.65 -9.37
CA GLY A 55 -6.01 -1.02 -9.73
C GLY A 55 -6.14 0.17 -10.68
N ALA A 56 -5.20 1.10 -10.56
CA ALA A 56 -4.56 1.87 -11.63
C ALA A 56 -3.63 2.89 -10.99
N ALA A 57 -2.33 2.83 -11.28
CA ALA A 57 -1.49 4.01 -11.32
C ALA A 57 -0.41 3.82 -12.38
N GLY A 58 -0.84 3.81 -13.65
CA GLY A 58 0.04 4.12 -14.77
C GLY A 58 0.09 5.63 -14.97
N ILE A 59 1.28 6.16 -15.20
CA ILE A 59 1.44 7.37 -16.03
C ILE A 59 2.49 7.03 -17.08
N ALA A 60 2.01 6.96 -18.32
CA ALA A 60 2.79 7.04 -19.54
C ALA A 60 3.21 8.50 -19.79
N LEU A 61 4.44 8.71 -20.24
CA LEU A 61 4.82 9.91 -20.98
C LEU A 61 5.58 9.47 -22.24
N VAL A 62 4.85 9.41 -23.34
CA VAL A 62 5.40 9.47 -24.70
C VAL A 62 5.47 10.95 -25.09
N GLY A 63 6.67 11.41 -25.43
CA GLY A 63 6.92 12.67 -26.12
C GLY A 63 7.94 12.43 -27.23
N VAL A 64 7.49 12.50 -28.48
CA VAL A 64 8.23 12.26 -29.72
C VAL A 64 9.05 13.51 -30.13
N GLY A 65 10.32 13.29 -30.50
CA GLY A 65 10.94 13.90 -31.69
C GLY A 65 11.67 15.26 -31.57
N GLY A 66 12.95 15.27 -31.99
CA GLY A 66 13.70 16.50 -32.31
C GLY A 66 15.19 16.28 -32.52
N ALA A 67 15.59 15.80 -33.70
CA ALA A 67 16.98 15.67 -34.11
C ALA A 67 17.65 17.03 -34.39
N LEU A 68 18.92 17.19 -34.01
CA LEU A 68 19.87 18.10 -34.65
C LEU A 68 21.31 17.55 -34.49
N LEU A 69 21.99 17.44 -35.64
CA LEU A 69 23.37 17.00 -35.83
C LEU A 69 24.36 18.16 -35.54
N LEU A 70 25.45 17.85 -34.80
CA LEU A 70 26.91 18.17 -34.96
C LEU A 70 27.38 19.53 -35.58
N PRO A 71 28.62 20.05 -35.32
CA PRO A 71 29.87 19.29 -35.09
C PRO A 71 30.98 19.88 -34.16
N ALA A 72 31.92 18.99 -33.84
CA ALA A 72 33.39 19.09 -33.72
C ALA A 72 34.13 20.33 -33.16
N GLY A 73 35.15 20.04 -32.34
CA GLY A 73 36.28 20.94 -32.06
C GLY A 73 37.41 20.21 -31.33
N ASP A 74 38.41 19.76 -32.08
CA ASP A 74 39.70 19.25 -31.60
C ASP A 74 40.53 20.34 -30.89
N GLY A 75 41.40 19.93 -29.96
CA GLY A 75 42.35 20.84 -29.32
C GLY A 75 43.38 20.14 -28.44
N SER A 76 44.43 19.63 -29.07
CA SER A 76 45.65 19.09 -28.47
C SER A 76 46.48 20.12 -27.66
N SER A 77 47.31 19.59 -26.74
CA SER A 77 48.67 20.06 -26.38
C SER A 77 48.88 20.86 -25.08
N ARG A 78 49.50 20.14 -24.11
CA ARG A 78 50.89 20.33 -23.65
C ARG A 78 51.21 21.33 -22.52
N GLU A 79 51.76 20.72 -21.45
CA GLU A 79 52.81 21.13 -20.51
C GLU A 79 52.67 22.35 -19.58
N GLY A 80 53.01 22.14 -18.29
CA GLY A 80 53.45 23.22 -17.43
C GLY A 80 53.62 22.90 -15.93
N ARG A 81 54.51 21.96 -15.60
CA ARG A 81 55.50 22.01 -14.48
C ARG A 81 55.05 22.50 -13.08
N GLY A 82 55.08 21.59 -12.09
CA GLY A 82 56.02 21.64 -10.93
C GLY A 82 55.28 22.04 -9.65
N ASP A 83 55.51 21.49 -8.46
CA ASP A 83 56.68 20.87 -7.86
C ASP A 83 56.22 20.22 -6.52
N ARG A 84 57.08 19.33 -5.97
CA ARG A 84 57.17 18.89 -4.56
C ARG A 84 56.42 17.64 -4.08
N SER A 85 57.20 16.58 -4.11
CA SER A 85 57.27 15.45 -3.18
C SER A 85 57.11 15.84 -1.70
N SER A 86 56.37 15.05 -0.93
CA SER A 86 56.67 14.79 0.48
C SER A 86 56.13 13.40 0.88
N VAL A 87 56.97 12.67 1.60
CA VAL A 87 56.85 11.26 1.96
C VAL A 87 56.54 11.14 3.45
N ALA A 88 55.68 10.16 3.78
CA ALA A 88 55.57 9.44 5.04
C ALA A 88 55.04 10.16 6.31
N ALA A 89 53.93 9.63 6.84
CA ALA A 89 53.84 9.27 8.25
C ALA A 89 52.86 8.10 8.44
N ALA A 90 53.26 7.19 9.32
CA ALA A 90 52.70 5.87 9.52
C ALA A 90 51.36 5.85 10.26
N THR A 91 50.71 4.71 10.08
CA THR A 91 49.55 4.14 10.78
C THR A 91 49.48 4.43 12.29
N HIS A 92 48.33 4.92 12.73
CA HIS A 92 47.70 4.46 13.97
C HIS A 92 46.20 4.31 13.73
N ALA A 93 45.75 3.05 13.79
CA ALA A 93 44.36 2.68 13.76
C ALA A 93 43.66 3.18 15.02
N SER A 94 42.60 3.97 14.83
CA SER A 94 41.48 4.05 15.77
C SER A 94 40.23 3.64 15.00
N ALA A 95 39.80 2.41 15.25
CA ALA A 95 38.55 1.88 14.74
C ALA A 95 37.39 2.67 15.36
N SER A 96 36.59 3.33 14.50
CA SER A 96 35.22 3.71 14.82
C SER A 96 34.42 3.96 13.55
N ALA A 97 33.19 3.46 13.61
CA ALA A 97 32.09 3.58 12.66
C ALA A 97 32.24 2.83 11.34
N SER A 98 31.46 1.76 11.21
CA SER A 98 31.15 1.07 9.97
C SER A 98 30.69 2.08 8.92
N ALA A 99 31.49 2.26 7.87
CA ALA A 99 30.96 2.80 6.63
C ALA A 99 29.86 1.84 6.16
N PRO A 100 28.66 2.32 5.76
CA PRO A 100 27.74 1.45 5.06
C PRO A 100 28.48 0.96 3.81
N ALA A 101 28.47 -0.35 3.59
CA ALA A 101 29.00 -0.91 2.35
C ALA A 101 28.37 -0.13 1.20
N SER A 102 29.20 0.53 0.39
CA SER A 102 28.79 1.18 -0.85
C SER A 102 28.36 0.08 -1.83
N THR A 103 27.19 -0.52 -1.61
CA THR A 103 26.59 -1.45 -2.56
C THR A 103 26.19 -0.60 -3.76
N THR A 104 26.91 -0.78 -4.86
CA THR A 104 26.62 -0.08 -6.11
C THR A 104 25.16 -0.38 -6.48
N PRO A 105 24.31 0.64 -6.69
CA PRO A 105 22.92 0.42 -7.08
C PRO A 105 22.83 -0.47 -8.31
N VAL A 106 21.86 -1.37 -8.32
CA VAL A 106 21.56 -2.21 -9.49
C VAL A 106 20.69 -1.40 -10.44
N SER A 107 21.11 -1.26 -11.69
CA SER A 107 20.36 -0.54 -12.72
C SER A 107 19.13 -1.31 -13.21
N GLY A 108 18.14 -0.60 -13.77
CA GLY A 108 16.96 -1.23 -14.38
C GLY A 108 17.31 -2.28 -15.44
N ASP A 109 18.27 -2.00 -16.33
CA ASP A 109 18.74 -2.96 -17.33
C ASP A 109 19.33 -4.25 -16.72
N ALA A 110 20.00 -4.13 -15.57
CA ALA A 110 20.52 -5.29 -14.86
C ALA A 110 19.40 -6.12 -14.24
N LEU A 111 18.32 -5.48 -13.78
CA LEU A 111 17.12 -6.18 -13.30
C LEU A 111 16.37 -6.88 -14.45
N ILE A 112 16.24 -6.24 -15.62
CA ILE A 112 15.66 -6.87 -16.83
C ILE A 112 16.45 -8.13 -17.21
N ARG A 113 17.77 -8.03 -17.34
CA ARG A 113 18.62 -9.20 -17.65
C ARG A 113 18.50 -10.31 -16.61
N THR A 114 18.33 -9.94 -15.34
CA THR A 114 18.11 -10.90 -14.25
C THR A 114 16.76 -11.60 -14.42
N LEU A 115 15.69 -10.86 -14.72
CA LEU A 115 14.36 -11.41 -14.96
C LEU A 115 14.36 -12.36 -16.16
N GLU A 116 14.89 -11.93 -17.31
CA GLU A 116 14.99 -12.74 -18.53
C GLU A 116 15.75 -14.05 -18.29
N LYS A 117 16.85 -14.00 -17.52
CA LYS A 117 17.65 -15.20 -17.18
C LYS A 117 16.93 -16.17 -16.23
N LEU A 118 16.04 -15.66 -15.38
CA LEU A 118 15.29 -16.47 -14.41
C LEU A 118 14.00 -17.06 -15.02
N LEU A 119 13.50 -16.46 -16.10
CA LEU A 119 12.36 -16.99 -16.86
C LEU A 119 12.77 -18.19 -17.73
N PRO A 120 11.82 -19.07 -18.08
CA PRO A 120 12.06 -20.14 -19.05
C PRO A 120 12.44 -19.59 -20.44
N ASP A 121 12.90 -20.48 -21.32
CA ASP A 121 13.21 -20.12 -22.71
C ASP A 121 11.98 -19.52 -23.42
N GLY A 122 12.19 -18.38 -24.07
CA GLY A 122 11.17 -17.68 -24.85
C GLY A 122 11.67 -16.37 -25.43
N ARG A 123 10.77 -15.59 -26.03
CA ARG A 123 11.04 -14.26 -26.58
C ARG A 123 10.64 -13.19 -25.59
N PHE A 124 11.45 -12.14 -25.49
CA PHE A 124 11.20 -10.98 -24.63
C PHE A 124 10.98 -9.72 -25.46
N SER A 125 10.07 -8.87 -25.01
CA SER A 125 9.77 -7.55 -25.60
C SER A 125 9.15 -6.64 -24.53
N GLY A 126 8.89 -5.36 -24.84
CA GLY A 126 8.18 -4.44 -23.92
C GLY A 126 8.87 -4.29 -22.55
N ALA A 127 10.19 -4.29 -22.53
CA ALA A 127 10.97 -4.25 -21.31
C ALA A 127 10.93 -2.86 -20.67
N GLU A 128 10.61 -2.81 -19.38
CA GLU A 128 10.58 -1.59 -18.57
C GLU A 128 11.16 -1.89 -17.19
N ALA A 129 11.94 -0.97 -16.61
CA ALA A 129 12.51 -1.18 -15.29
C ALA A 129 12.89 0.13 -14.60
N ARG A 130 13.08 0.04 -13.29
CA ARG A 130 13.74 1.04 -12.45
C ARG A 130 14.80 0.37 -11.59
N GLY A 131 15.97 0.99 -11.49
CA GLY A 131 17.05 0.57 -10.62
C GLY A 131 16.74 0.75 -9.14
N THR A 132 17.65 0.29 -8.28
CA THR A 132 17.45 0.26 -6.83
C THR A 132 17.58 1.61 -6.16
N ASP A 133 18.20 2.58 -6.82
CA ASP A 133 18.33 3.99 -6.41
C ASP A 133 17.21 4.90 -6.96
N GLU A 134 16.31 4.36 -7.77
CA GLU A 134 15.20 5.10 -8.38
C GLU A 134 13.90 4.98 -7.57
N LYS A 135 13.15 6.09 -7.47
CA LYS A 135 11.83 6.13 -6.81
C LYS A 135 10.70 5.82 -7.81
N PRO A 136 9.56 5.25 -7.38
CA PRO A 136 9.19 4.83 -6.01
C PRO A 136 9.85 3.54 -5.52
N GLY A 137 10.60 2.83 -6.36
CA GLY A 137 11.35 1.63 -5.99
C GLY A 137 11.68 0.75 -7.21
N PRO A 138 12.62 -0.19 -7.04
CA PRO A 138 13.06 -1.09 -8.10
C PRO A 138 11.94 -2.00 -8.60
N TYR A 139 11.82 -2.07 -9.92
CA TYR A 139 10.97 -3.05 -10.60
C TYR A 139 11.58 -3.43 -11.95
N ALA A 140 11.18 -4.58 -12.48
CA ALA A 140 11.43 -4.95 -13.87
C ALA A 140 10.18 -5.63 -14.44
N HIS A 141 9.90 -5.36 -15.70
CA HIS A 141 8.77 -5.86 -16.45
C HIS A 141 9.22 -6.28 -17.85
N VAL A 142 8.69 -7.39 -18.35
CA VAL A 142 8.84 -7.84 -19.73
C VAL A 142 7.55 -8.45 -20.25
N VAL A 143 7.34 -8.38 -21.56
CA VAL A 143 6.40 -9.23 -22.28
C VAL A 143 7.14 -10.47 -22.73
N PHE A 144 6.74 -11.62 -22.19
CA PHE A 144 7.31 -12.94 -22.42
C PHE A 144 6.42 -13.78 -23.35
N ASP A 145 6.99 -14.40 -24.36
CA ASP A 145 6.31 -15.34 -25.25
C ASP A 145 7.10 -16.65 -25.38
N ASP A 146 6.56 -17.72 -24.78
CA ASP A 146 7.06 -19.10 -24.83
C ASP A 146 6.59 -19.87 -26.09
N GLY A 147 6.05 -19.17 -27.08
CA GLY A 147 5.44 -19.73 -28.28
C GLY A 147 3.95 -20.07 -28.12
N LYS A 148 3.34 -19.77 -26.96
CA LYS A 148 1.91 -19.99 -26.68
C LYS A 148 1.13 -18.68 -26.56
N GLY A 149 1.76 -17.54 -26.84
CA GLY A 149 1.14 -16.23 -26.77
C GLY A 149 1.80 -15.34 -25.72
N ALA A 150 1.88 -14.06 -26.06
CA ALA A 150 2.53 -13.01 -25.27
C ALA A 150 1.86 -12.76 -23.91
N ALA A 151 2.65 -12.68 -22.86
CA ALA A 151 2.23 -12.50 -21.48
C ALA A 151 3.12 -11.49 -20.77
N ALA A 152 2.52 -10.55 -20.04
CA ALA A 152 3.26 -9.65 -19.16
C ALA A 152 3.75 -10.42 -17.92
N VAL A 153 5.01 -10.18 -17.54
CA VAL A 153 5.60 -10.64 -16.28
C VAL A 153 6.36 -9.48 -15.65
N GLY A 154 6.08 -9.19 -14.39
CA GLY A 154 6.70 -8.12 -13.63
C GLY A 154 7.20 -8.58 -12.26
N VAL A 155 8.28 -7.96 -11.80
CA VAL A 155 8.82 -8.13 -10.45
C VAL A 155 9.02 -6.75 -9.81
N SER A 156 8.59 -6.59 -8.57
CA SER A 156 8.87 -5.42 -7.73
C SER A 156 9.63 -5.84 -6.49
N LEU A 157 10.61 -5.03 -6.07
CA LEU A 157 11.49 -5.33 -4.96
C LEU A 157 11.38 -4.25 -3.89
N GLY A 158 11.42 -4.66 -2.61
CA GLY A 158 11.28 -3.73 -1.50
C GLY A 158 11.71 -4.31 -0.16
N ARG A 159 11.42 -3.55 0.89
CA ARG A 159 11.64 -3.94 2.29
C ARG A 159 10.36 -3.72 3.09
N VAL A 160 10.08 -4.64 4.00
CA VAL A 160 9.06 -4.55 5.04
C VAL A 160 9.72 -4.79 6.39
N GLU A 161 9.19 -4.19 7.46
CA GLU A 161 9.74 -4.37 8.79
C GLU A 161 9.64 -5.87 9.20
N PRO A 162 10.75 -6.53 9.58
CA PRO A 162 10.74 -7.94 9.93
C PRO A 162 9.76 -8.25 11.07
N GLY A 163 8.89 -9.25 10.86
CA GLY A 163 7.92 -9.68 11.87
C GLY A 163 6.73 -8.73 12.08
N SER A 164 6.66 -7.61 11.36
CA SER A 164 5.54 -6.68 11.38
C SER A 164 4.24 -7.32 10.88
N GLU A 165 3.10 -6.69 11.20
CA GLU A 165 1.80 -7.09 10.63
C GLU A 165 1.77 -6.93 9.11
N GLU A 166 2.45 -5.91 8.56
CA GLU A 166 2.58 -5.74 7.10
C GLU A 166 3.28 -6.95 6.46
N ALA A 167 4.40 -7.40 7.04
CA ALA A 167 5.12 -8.59 6.56
C ALA A 167 4.26 -9.87 6.58
N LYS A 168 3.35 -10.00 7.55
CA LYS A 168 2.40 -11.11 7.61
C LYS A 168 1.31 -10.96 6.55
N GLN A 169 0.63 -9.83 6.52
CA GLN A 169 -0.50 -9.56 5.62
C GLN A 169 -0.13 -9.72 4.15
N VAL A 170 1.04 -9.25 3.70
CA VAL A 170 1.45 -9.40 2.30
C VAL A 170 1.69 -10.85 1.88
N THR A 171 1.90 -11.77 2.84
CA THR A 171 2.10 -13.20 2.57
C THR A 171 0.94 -14.08 3.01
N GLU A 172 -0.19 -13.49 3.40
CA GLU A 172 -1.42 -14.20 3.73
C GLU A 172 -2.38 -14.22 2.55
N CYS A 173 -3.05 -15.36 2.38
CA CYS A 173 -4.09 -15.45 1.37
C CYS A 173 -5.24 -14.49 1.70
N PRO A 174 -5.66 -13.65 0.74
CA PRO A 174 -6.78 -12.74 0.95
C PRO A 174 -8.04 -13.48 1.37
N GLY A 175 -8.88 -12.81 2.14
CA GLY A 175 -10.21 -13.27 2.47
C GLY A 175 -11.09 -13.50 1.25
N LYS A 176 -11.74 -14.66 1.12
CA LYS A 176 -12.64 -14.96 0.01
C LYS A 176 -13.91 -14.11 0.01
N ALA A 177 -14.24 -13.51 1.16
CA ALA A 177 -15.30 -12.52 1.26
C ALA A 177 -15.00 -11.21 0.49
N TYR A 178 -13.73 -10.94 0.13
CA TYR A 178 -13.29 -9.68 -0.52
C TYR A 178 -12.50 -9.90 -1.81
N ALA A 179 -11.93 -11.08 -2.01
CA ALA A 179 -11.17 -11.42 -3.20
C ALA A 179 -11.59 -12.79 -3.74
N HIS A 180 -12.14 -12.81 -4.95
CA HIS A 180 -12.38 -14.04 -5.68
C HIS A 180 -11.10 -14.49 -6.36
N TYR A 181 -10.63 -15.68 -6.01
CA TYR A 181 -9.44 -16.29 -6.61
C TYR A 181 -9.66 -17.78 -6.84
N ASP A 182 -9.00 -18.31 -7.87
CA ASP A 182 -9.05 -19.73 -8.25
C ASP A 182 -8.31 -20.58 -7.20
N ALA A 183 -7.12 -20.15 -6.80
CA ALA A 183 -6.32 -20.80 -5.77
C ALA A 183 -5.43 -19.81 -5.04
N CYS A 184 -5.18 -20.05 -3.76
CA CYS A 184 -4.16 -19.33 -2.99
C CYS A 184 -3.49 -20.27 -2.00
N ARG A 185 -2.17 -20.16 -1.88
CA ARG A 185 -1.41 -20.92 -0.89
C ARG A 185 -0.26 -20.11 -0.32
N THR A 186 -0.20 -20.04 1.00
CA THR A 186 0.97 -19.59 1.75
C THR A 186 1.81 -20.79 2.16
N SER A 187 3.14 -20.68 2.06
CA SER A 187 4.09 -21.71 2.49
C SER A 187 5.38 -21.10 3.04
N ARG A 188 6.05 -21.82 3.94
CA ARG A 188 7.37 -21.44 4.45
C ARG A 188 8.47 -22.18 3.68
N LEU A 189 9.54 -21.45 3.32
CA LEU A 189 10.74 -21.98 2.68
C LEU A 189 11.75 -22.46 3.73
N ALA A 190 12.75 -23.23 3.30
CA ALA A 190 13.79 -23.77 4.18
C ALA A 190 14.65 -22.68 4.86
N ASP A 191 14.78 -21.52 4.21
CA ASP A 191 15.50 -20.35 4.75
C ASP A 191 14.64 -19.48 5.69
N GLY A 192 13.44 -19.95 6.05
CA GLY A 192 12.50 -19.26 6.92
C GLY A 192 11.62 -18.24 6.19
N SER A 193 11.86 -17.94 4.92
CA SER A 193 11.01 -17.02 4.13
C SER A 193 9.59 -17.55 4.02
N VAL A 194 8.62 -16.66 3.95
CA VAL A 194 7.22 -16.99 3.70
C VAL A 194 6.87 -16.55 2.29
N VAL A 195 6.21 -17.42 1.53
CA VAL A 195 5.75 -17.12 0.17
C VAL A 195 4.27 -17.45 0.02
N MET A 196 3.50 -16.47 -0.45
CA MET A 196 2.13 -16.64 -0.92
C MET A 196 2.15 -16.76 -2.44
N VAL A 197 1.36 -17.68 -3.00
CA VAL A 197 1.04 -17.72 -4.42
C VAL A 197 -0.47 -17.63 -4.58
N LEU A 198 -0.93 -16.63 -5.32
CA LEU A 198 -2.32 -16.33 -5.64
C LEU A 198 -2.56 -16.56 -7.14
N GLN A 199 -3.63 -17.25 -7.49
CA GLN A 199 -4.09 -17.45 -8.85
C GLN A 199 -5.51 -16.91 -8.97
N GLY A 200 -5.73 -15.89 -9.81
CA GLY A 200 -7.05 -15.31 -9.99
C GLY A 200 -7.17 -14.51 -11.28
N TYR A 201 -7.90 -13.40 -11.18
CA TYR A 201 -8.20 -12.49 -12.27
C TYR A 201 -7.79 -11.08 -11.89
N GLU A 202 -7.43 -10.29 -12.90
CA GLU A 202 -7.14 -8.86 -12.74
C GLU A 202 -8.33 -8.12 -12.13
N TYR A 203 -9.53 -8.46 -12.60
CA TYR A 203 -10.77 -7.87 -12.12
C TYR A 203 -11.56 -8.90 -11.31
N PRO A 204 -11.80 -8.67 -10.01
CA PRO A 204 -12.59 -9.56 -9.17
C PRO A 204 -14.00 -9.82 -9.69
N ASP A 205 -14.60 -8.83 -10.37
CA ASP A 205 -15.93 -8.93 -10.99
C ASP A 205 -15.94 -9.72 -12.31
N ARG A 206 -14.77 -10.15 -12.78
CA ARG A 206 -14.55 -10.89 -14.03
C ARG A 206 -15.21 -10.24 -15.26
N ARG A 207 -15.28 -8.91 -15.30
CA ARG A 207 -15.79 -8.17 -16.47
C ARG A 207 -14.98 -8.42 -17.75
N VAL A 208 -13.73 -8.88 -17.60
CA VAL A 208 -12.88 -9.44 -18.66
C VAL A 208 -12.15 -10.67 -18.12
N ASP A 209 -11.77 -11.59 -19.01
CA ASP A 209 -11.10 -12.86 -18.67
C ASP A 209 -9.57 -12.74 -18.49
N THR A 210 -9.06 -11.52 -18.29
CA THR A 210 -7.64 -11.30 -17.98
C THR A 210 -7.32 -11.94 -16.62
N LYS A 211 -6.52 -13.00 -16.66
CA LYS A 211 -5.98 -13.67 -15.48
C LYS A 211 -4.77 -12.91 -14.97
N TRP A 212 -4.65 -12.86 -13.65
CA TRP A 212 -3.51 -12.32 -12.93
C TRP A 212 -3.09 -13.31 -11.85
N TRP A 213 -1.86 -13.81 -11.94
CA TRP A 213 -1.25 -14.66 -10.92
C TRP A 213 -0.12 -13.89 -10.24
N ASN A 214 -0.01 -14.04 -8.93
CA ASN A 214 0.91 -13.27 -8.10
C ASN A 214 1.65 -14.16 -7.10
N ALA A 215 2.92 -13.87 -6.85
CA ALA A 215 3.67 -14.41 -5.73
C ALA A 215 4.29 -13.31 -4.89
N GLU A 216 4.02 -13.36 -3.59
CA GLU A 216 4.57 -12.44 -2.60
C GLU A 216 5.51 -13.23 -1.68
N LEU A 217 6.76 -12.81 -1.58
CA LEU A 217 7.75 -13.43 -0.71
C LEU A 217 8.31 -12.41 0.28
N VAL A 218 8.31 -12.78 1.56
CA VAL A 218 8.97 -12.04 2.62
C VAL A 218 9.99 -12.92 3.32
N THR A 219 11.24 -12.45 3.37
CA THR A 219 12.34 -13.14 4.09
C THR A 219 12.35 -12.78 5.58
N PRO A 220 13.06 -13.55 6.44
CA PRO A 220 13.27 -13.15 7.84
C PRO A 220 13.99 -11.82 8.03
N ARG A 221 14.69 -11.32 6.99
CA ARG A 221 15.36 -10.00 6.98
C ARG A 221 14.44 -8.87 6.50
N GLY A 222 13.18 -9.15 6.18
CA GLY A 222 12.25 -8.14 5.69
C GLY A 222 12.40 -7.82 4.20
N HIS A 223 13.20 -8.58 3.44
CA HIS A 223 13.22 -8.45 1.98
C HIS A 223 11.86 -8.88 1.43
N HIS A 224 11.26 -8.03 0.61
CA HIS A 224 9.96 -8.25 -0.02
C HIS A 224 10.13 -8.33 -1.54
N VAL A 225 9.63 -9.40 -2.13
CA VAL A 225 9.62 -9.64 -3.58
C VAL A 225 8.18 -9.92 -3.99
N SER A 226 7.64 -9.10 -4.90
CA SER A 226 6.33 -9.29 -5.52
C SER A 226 6.54 -9.64 -6.99
N VAL A 227 5.95 -10.74 -7.45
CA VAL A 227 6.03 -11.20 -8.85
C VAL A 227 4.63 -11.38 -9.39
N SER A 228 4.28 -10.64 -10.44
CA SER A 228 2.99 -10.69 -11.10
C SER A 228 3.13 -11.17 -12.54
N GLU A 229 2.15 -11.93 -13.01
CA GLU A 229 2.05 -12.34 -14.42
C GLU A 229 0.60 -12.33 -14.91
N TRP A 230 0.42 -12.08 -16.21
CA TRP A 230 -0.87 -12.03 -16.86
C TRP A 230 -0.93 -12.98 -18.05
N ASN A 231 -2.14 -13.39 -18.43
CA ASN A 231 -2.38 -14.17 -19.66
C ASN A 231 -2.58 -13.30 -20.91
N ALA A 232 -2.14 -12.04 -20.83
CA ALA A 232 -2.18 -11.02 -21.86
C ALA A 232 -0.87 -10.24 -21.84
N ALA A 233 -0.57 -9.52 -22.92
CA ALA A 233 0.68 -8.74 -23.05
C ALA A 233 0.74 -7.51 -22.11
N ALA A 234 -0.35 -7.16 -21.43
CA ALA A 234 -0.41 -6.12 -20.42
C ALA A 234 -1.55 -6.39 -19.42
N GLU A 235 -1.50 -5.74 -18.25
CA GLU A 235 -2.57 -5.75 -17.23
C GLU A 235 -3.91 -5.27 -17.80
N LYS A 236 -3.87 -4.22 -18.62
CA LYS A 236 -5.05 -3.53 -19.16
C LYS A 236 -4.96 -3.34 -20.66
N ASP A 237 -6.14 -3.23 -21.28
CA ASP A 237 -6.33 -2.84 -22.68
C ASP A 237 -5.60 -3.72 -23.72
N ALA A 238 -5.03 -4.84 -23.30
CA ALA A 238 -4.46 -5.89 -24.14
C ALA A 238 -5.41 -7.09 -24.21
N PRO A 239 -5.59 -7.70 -25.40
CA PRO A 239 -6.39 -8.91 -25.51
C PRO A 239 -5.71 -10.08 -24.80
N VAL A 240 -6.51 -10.98 -24.26
CA VAL A 240 -6.05 -12.28 -23.77
C VAL A 240 -5.45 -13.06 -24.94
N THR A 241 -4.21 -13.54 -24.77
CA THR A 241 -3.46 -14.27 -25.80
C THR A 241 -3.37 -15.77 -25.52
N ARG A 242 -3.58 -16.16 -24.26
CA ARG A 242 -3.41 -17.53 -23.77
C ARG A 242 -4.41 -17.85 -22.63
N PRO A 243 -4.75 -19.12 -22.39
CA PRO A 243 -5.72 -19.47 -21.34
C PRO A 243 -5.26 -19.21 -19.90
N GLN A 244 -3.95 -19.27 -19.65
CA GLN A 244 -3.34 -19.11 -18.32
C GLN A 244 -2.03 -18.33 -18.45
N PRO A 245 -1.62 -17.57 -17.42
CA PRO A 245 -0.29 -16.97 -17.36
C PRO A 245 0.84 -18.00 -17.57
N PRO A 246 2.02 -17.56 -18.03
CA PRO A 246 3.07 -18.46 -18.54
C PRO A 246 3.74 -19.35 -17.50
N LEU A 247 3.85 -18.93 -16.25
CA LEU A 247 4.52 -19.68 -15.20
C LEU A 247 3.52 -20.53 -14.43
N SER A 248 3.90 -21.77 -14.14
CA SER A 248 3.18 -22.56 -13.14
C SER A 248 3.34 -21.96 -11.73
N PRO A 249 2.45 -22.27 -10.77
CA PRO A 249 2.60 -21.81 -9.38
C PRO A 249 3.96 -22.16 -8.75
N ALA A 250 4.54 -23.30 -9.13
CA ALA A 250 5.87 -23.70 -8.69
C ALA A 250 6.99 -22.85 -9.30
N GLN A 251 6.87 -22.49 -10.58
CA GLN A 251 7.81 -21.58 -11.26
C GLN A 251 7.71 -20.17 -10.71
N LEU A 252 6.48 -19.65 -10.48
CA LEU A 252 6.26 -18.34 -9.89
C LEU A 252 6.86 -18.25 -8.47
N ARG A 253 6.64 -19.28 -7.65
CA ARG A 253 7.31 -19.42 -6.35
C ARG A 253 8.83 -19.42 -6.46
N LYS A 254 9.39 -20.15 -7.44
CA LYS A 254 10.84 -20.22 -7.66
C LYS A 254 11.41 -18.88 -8.09
N LEU A 255 10.70 -18.15 -8.96
CA LEU A 255 11.08 -16.82 -9.43
C LEU A 255 11.09 -15.83 -8.26
N ALA A 256 10.06 -15.78 -7.43
CA ALA A 256 10.02 -14.93 -6.24
C ALA A 256 11.12 -15.27 -5.22
N ALA A 257 11.50 -16.55 -5.11
CA ALA A 257 12.52 -17.02 -4.17
C ALA A 257 13.97 -16.88 -4.67
N ALA A 258 14.20 -16.40 -5.90
CA ALA A 258 15.54 -16.30 -6.46
C ALA A 258 16.45 -15.39 -5.62
N THR A 259 17.68 -15.84 -5.35
CA THR A 259 18.64 -15.10 -4.53
C THR A 259 19.07 -13.78 -5.15
N ALA A 260 19.09 -13.70 -6.49
CA ALA A 260 19.45 -12.48 -7.21
C ALA A 260 18.58 -11.26 -6.84
N TRP A 261 17.31 -11.49 -6.47
CA TRP A 261 16.43 -10.42 -5.99
C TRP A 261 16.83 -9.90 -4.62
N ARG A 262 17.35 -10.77 -3.75
CA ARG A 262 17.81 -10.41 -2.41
C ARG A 262 19.08 -9.55 -2.51
N ASP A 263 19.99 -9.95 -3.39
CA ASP A 263 21.22 -9.20 -3.67
C ASP A 263 20.88 -7.78 -4.18
N ALA A 264 19.88 -7.65 -5.05
CA ALA A 264 19.39 -6.34 -5.51
C ALA A 264 18.69 -5.54 -4.40
N ILE A 265 17.91 -6.18 -3.53
CA ILE A 265 17.28 -5.49 -2.39
C ILE A 265 18.34 -4.91 -1.45
N ASP A 266 19.47 -5.59 -1.28
CA ASP A 266 20.63 -5.12 -0.50
C ASP A 266 21.35 -3.90 -1.07
N THR A 267 21.01 -3.49 -2.29
CA THR A 267 21.50 -2.24 -2.90
C THR A 267 20.46 -1.12 -2.91
N ILE A 268 19.25 -1.34 -2.37
CA ILE A 268 18.26 -0.28 -2.17
C ILE A 268 18.81 0.66 -1.08
N PRO A 269 18.99 1.96 -1.37
CA PRO A 269 19.44 2.91 -0.37
C PRO A 269 18.52 2.91 0.84
N ALA A 270 19.12 2.88 2.04
CA ALA A 270 18.36 3.17 3.25
C ALA A 270 17.70 4.54 3.09
N GLU A 271 16.42 4.65 3.47
CA GLU A 271 15.85 5.98 3.60
C GLU A 271 16.67 6.72 4.66
N PRO A 272 17.09 7.98 4.41
CA PRO A 272 17.82 8.73 5.42
C PRO A 272 16.97 8.73 6.69
N ASP A 273 17.57 8.33 7.81
CA ASP A 273 16.92 8.34 9.11
C ASP A 273 16.17 9.65 9.25
N ARG A 274 14.85 9.57 9.36
CA ARG A 274 14.04 10.72 9.75
C ARG A 274 14.70 11.24 11.03
N PRO A 275 15.07 12.54 11.14
CA PRO A 275 15.83 13.04 12.27
C PRO A 275 15.19 12.58 13.57
N THR A 276 15.88 11.70 14.28
CA THR A 276 15.57 11.35 15.66
C THR A 276 15.69 12.67 16.40
N ALA A 277 14.59 13.19 16.93
CA ALA A 277 14.64 14.37 17.78
C ALA A 277 15.67 14.10 18.91
N ASP A 278 16.58 15.04 19.11
CA ASP A 278 17.60 14.99 20.15
C ASP A 278 16.99 14.62 21.51
N PRO A 279 17.63 13.76 22.33
CA PRO A 279 17.06 13.29 23.61
C PRO A 279 16.93 14.37 24.70
N THR A 280 17.23 15.64 24.41
CA THR A 280 17.41 16.67 25.46
C THR A 280 16.31 17.74 25.46
N GLY A 281 15.29 17.63 24.63
CA GLY A 281 14.05 18.37 24.79
C GLY A 281 12.98 17.43 25.33
N ALA A 282 12.41 17.70 26.50
CA ALA A 282 11.29 16.94 27.05
C ALA A 282 10.16 16.85 26.01
N ALA A 283 10.13 15.73 25.28
CA ALA A 283 9.03 15.39 24.41
C ALA A 283 7.78 15.23 25.29
N PRO A 284 6.61 15.76 24.90
CA PRO A 284 5.38 15.26 25.49
C PRO A 284 5.40 13.76 25.27
N THR A 285 5.25 13.00 26.36
CA THR A 285 5.18 11.55 26.39
C THR A 285 4.28 11.09 25.24
N VAL A 286 4.91 10.62 24.16
CA VAL A 286 4.22 9.89 23.12
C VAL A 286 3.75 8.64 23.84
N SER A 287 2.47 8.60 24.15
CA SER A 287 1.83 7.42 24.71
C SER A 287 2.27 6.23 23.85
N GLU A 288 2.74 5.18 24.52
CA GLU A 288 3.03 3.90 23.89
C GLU A 288 1.91 3.54 22.89
N PRO A 289 2.22 2.86 21.77
CA PRO A 289 1.17 2.42 20.85
C PRO A 289 0.14 1.63 21.66
N VAL A 290 -1.04 2.24 21.87
CA VAL A 290 -2.14 1.63 22.61
C VAL A 290 -2.39 0.28 21.94
N ALA A 291 -2.20 -0.81 22.68
CA ALA A 291 -2.13 -2.16 22.12
C ALA A 291 -3.35 -2.46 21.25
N ALA A 292 -3.27 -2.41 19.93
CA ALA A 292 -4.48 -2.35 19.11
C ALA A 292 -5.36 -3.62 19.25
N VAL A 293 -6.67 -3.44 19.45
CA VAL A 293 -7.62 -4.56 19.62
C VAL A 293 -7.62 -5.45 18.37
N PRO A 294 -7.42 -6.79 18.51
CA PRO A 294 -7.56 -7.70 17.38
C PRO A 294 -9.04 -7.83 17.01
N VAL A 295 -9.41 -7.37 15.81
CA VAL A 295 -10.82 -7.08 15.49
C VAL A 295 -11.65 -8.35 15.30
N ALA A 296 -11.20 -9.28 14.46
CA ALA A 296 -11.92 -10.53 14.20
C ALA A 296 -12.08 -11.40 15.48
N PRO A 297 -11.04 -11.59 16.33
CA PRO A 297 -11.19 -12.33 17.58
C PRO A 297 -12.16 -11.67 18.56
N THR A 298 -12.12 -10.34 18.69
CA THR A 298 -13.06 -9.60 19.53
C THR A 298 -14.48 -9.73 18.98
N LEU A 299 -14.69 -9.55 17.68
CA LEU A 299 -15.99 -9.73 17.02
C LEU A 299 -16.56 -11.13 17.27
N LYS A 300 -15.75 -12.18 17.06
CA LYS A 300 -16.15 -13.58 17.34
C LYS A 300 -16.62 -13.75 18.79
N SER A 301 -15.95 -13.11 19.75
CA SER A 301 -16.33 -13.16 21.17
C SER A 301 -17.61 -12.39 21.53
N LEU A 302 -18.12 -11.58 20.60
CA LEU A 302 -19.32 -10.75 20.74
C LEU A 302 -20.50 -11.27 19.90
N LEU A 303 -20.28 -12.28 19.05
CA LEU A 303 -21.35 -12.87 18.26
C LEU A 303 -22.41 -13.53 19.15
N PRO A 304 -23.70 -13.38 18.81
CA PRO A 304 -24.77 -14.15 19.43
C PRO A 304 -24.53 -15.67 19.35
N LYS A 305 -25.08 -16.41 20.31
CA LYS A 305 -25.11 -17.88 20.26
C LYS A 305 -25.92 -18.34 19.04
N GLY A 306 -25.55 -19.50 18.48
CA GLY A 306 -26.25 -20.11 17.34
C GLY A 306 -25.73 -19.69 15.97
N LEU A 307 -24.65 -18.89 15.91
CA LEU A 307 -23.93 -18.58 14.68
C LEU A 307 -22.70 -19.47 14.54
N THR A 308 -22.54 -20.07 13.37
CA THR A 308 -21.32 -20.78 12.98
C THR A 308 -20.44 -19.83 12.19
N VAL A 309 -19.20 -19.62 12.63
CA VAL A 309 -18.22 -18.83 11.86
C VAL A 309 -17.57 -19.73 10.82
N LEU A 310 -17.73 -19.38 9.55
CA LEU A 310 -17.21 -20.13 8.40
C LEU A 310 -15.87 -19.58 7.90
N GLU A 311 -15.63 -18.28 8.09
CA GLU A 311 -14.43 -17.57 7.66
C GLU A 311 -14.22 -16.34 8.55
N ASP A 312 -12.96 -15.93 8.75
CA ASP A 312 -12.63 -14.68 9.44
C ASP A 312 -11.30 -14.09 8.96
N SER A 313 -11.10 -12.80 9.24
CA SER A 313 -9.92 -12.02 8.83
C SER A 313 -8.67 -12.21 9.71
N GLY A 314 -8.58 -13.27 10.51
CA GLY A 314 -7.41 -13.50 11.35
C GLY A 314 -7.33 -12.54 12.53
N ARG A 315 -6.16 -11.93 12.77
CA ARG A 315 -5.87 -11.12 13.99
C ARG A 315 -5.61 -9.64 13.72
N ASP A 316 -5.99 -9.16 12.54
CA ASP A 316 -5.82 -7.77 12.14
C ASP A 316 -6.38 -6.77 13.15
N SER A 317 -5.70 -5.63 13.24
CA SER A 317 -6.13 -4.50 14.06
C SER A 317 -6.77 -3.39 13.22
N GLY A 318 -7.81 -2.79 13.75
CA GLY A 318 -8.55 -1.68 13.13
C GLY A 318 -9.51 -2.04 11.98
N PHE A 319 -9.38 -3.20 11.35
CA PHE A 319 -10.41 -3.80 10.51
C PHE A 319 -10.47 -5.31 10.75
N GLY A 320 -11.66 -5.88 10.64
CA GLY A 320 -11.81 -7.32 10.59
C GLY A 320 -13.22 -7.74 10.22
N TYR A 321 -13.37 -9.00 9.83
CA TYR A 321 -14.66 -9.54 9.44
C TYR A 321 -14.82 -10.99 9.86
N VAL A 322 -16.07 -11.44 9.84
CA VAL A 322 -16.47 -12.84 9.91
C VAL A 322 -17.53 -13.10 8.85
N VAL A 323 -17.51 -14.30 8.26
CA VAL A 323 -18.67 -14.83 7.53
C VAL A 323 -19.34 -15.84 8.43
N ALA A 324 -20.55 -15.53 8.87
CA ALA A 324 -21.30 -16.35 9.81
C ALA A 324 -22.53 -16.99 9.14
N ASP A 325 -23.00 -18.10 9.69
CA ASP A 325 -24.21 -18.80 9.25
C ASP A 325 -25.06 -19.21 10.46
N ASP A 326 -26.33 -18.82 10.45
CA ASP A 326 -27.36 -19.15 11.45
C ASP A 326 -28.25 -20.33 10.99
N GLY A 327 -27.81 -21.09 9.98
CA GLY A 327 -28.57 -22.14 9.33
C GLY A 327 -29.46 -21.65 8.18
N LYS A 328 -29.48 -20.34 7.90
CA LYS A 328 -30.25 -19.73 6.79
C LYS A 328 -29.34 -19.19 5.68
N GLY A 329 -28.06 -19.52 5.72
CA GLY A 329 -27.07 -19.13 4.72
C GLY A 329 -26.14 -18.02 5.21
N ARG A 330 -25.02 -17.90 4.48
CA ARG A 330 -23.88 -17.04 4.80
C ARG A 330 -24.28 -15.56 4.93
N SER A 331 -23.70 -14.90 5.92
CA SER A 331 -23.84 -13.48 6.19
C SER A 331 -22.48 -12.91 6.61
N LEU A 332 -21.97 -11.96 5.82
CA LEU A 332 -20.76 -11.21 6.12
C LEU A 332 -21.06 -10.17 7.20
N VAL A 333 -20.19 -10.10 8.19
CA VAL A 333 -20.18 -9.05 9.22
C VAL A 333 -18.77 -8.47 9.27
N GLN A 334 -18.64 -7.18 9.05
CA GLN A 334 -17.36 -6.46 9.03
C GLN A 334 -17.35 -5.35 10.09
N VAL A 335 -16.18 -5.10 10.66
CA VAL A 335 -15.97 -4.09 11.70
C VAL A 335 -14.73 -3.25 11.36
N ASN A 336 -14.87 -1.94 11.43
CA ASN A 336 -13.75 -1.00 11.50
C ASN A 336 -13.65 -0.43 12.92
N VAL A 337 -12.46 -0.47 13.51
CA VAL A 337 -12.13 0.16 14.79
C VAL A 337 -11.09 1.24 14.53
N GLN A 338 -11.38 2.47 14.92
CA GLN A 338 -10.56 3.64 14.63
C GLN A 338 -10.41 4.47 15.90
N GLY A 339 -9.18 4.87 16.24
CA GLY A 339 -8.91 5.83 17.31
C GLY A 339 -8.81 7.26 16.78
N GLY A 340 -9.00 8.24 17.67
CA GLY A 340 -8.77 9.67 17.37
C GLY A 340 -9.73 10.27 16.34
N MET A 341 -10.99 9.83 16.31
CA MET A 341 -11.97 10.24 15.29
C MET A 341 -12.85 11.45 15.70
N GLN A 342 -12.48 12.18 16.75
CA GLN A 342 -13.33 13.25 17.32
C GLN A 342 -13.54 14.45 16.41
N ASP A 343 -12.52 14.84 15.67
CA ASP A 343 -12.53 16.04 14.84
C ASP A 343 -13.36 15.88 13.55
N VAL A 344 -13.79 14.67 13.20
CA VAL A 344 -14.74 14.40 12.11
C VAL A 344 -16.13 13.99 12.59
N ALA A 345 -16.41 14.12 13.89
CA ALA A 345 -17.73 13.79 14.44
C ALA A 345 -18.86 14.52 13.71
N GLY A 346 -18.66 15.79 13.36
CA GLY A 346 -19.65 16.60 12.63
C GLY A 346 -19.86 16.18 11.17
N GLU A 347 -18.87 15.55 10.54
CA GLU A 347 -18.98 15.03 9.17
C GLU A 347 -19.64 13.65 9.13
N LEU A 348 -19.35 12.82 10.14
CA LEU A 348 -19.81 11.42 10.18
C LEU A 348 -21.23 11.27 10.74
N PHE A 349 -21.64 12.14 11.66
CA PHE A 349 -22.89 12.02 12.38
C PHE A 349 -23.70 13.31 12.20
N GLY A 350 -24.82 13.18 11.48
CA GLY A 350 -25.79 14.25 11.28
C GLY A 350 -26.55 14.65 12.56
N ALA A 351 -27.48 15.59 12.42
CA ALA A 351 -28.33 16.07 13.51
C ALA A 351 -29.28 14.98 14.05
N ASP A 352 -29.54 13.98 13.23
CA ASP A 352 -30.39 12.81 13.42
C ASP A 352 -29.66 11.64 14.09
N ALA A 353 -28.34 11.76 14.36
CA ALA A 353 -27.61 10.79 15.16
C ALA A 353 -28.01 10.84 16.64
N GLU A 354 -28.24 9.66 17.22
CA GLU A 354 -28.52 9.52 18.65
C GLU A 354 -27.28 9.86 19.47
N THR A 355 -27.46 10.53 20.61
CA THR A 355 -26.40 10.72 21.61
C THR A 355 -26.81 10.04 22.89
N LEU A 356 -26.02 9.06 23.32
CA LEU A 356 -26.23 8.31 24.57
C LEU A 356 -25.87 9.17 25.79
N SER A 357 -26.28 8.72 26.98
CA SER A 357 -26.03 9.43 28.24
C SER A 357 -24.54 9.60 28.58
N ASP A 358 -23.67 8.76 28.04
CA ASP A 358 -22.21 8.83 28.19
C ASP A 358 -21.53 9.73 27.13
N GLY A 359 -22.33 10.38 26.26
CA GLY A 359 -21.86 11.21 25.16
C GLY A 359 -21.50 10.44 23.88
N THR A 360 -21.64 9.11 23.87
CA THR A 360 -21.40 8.31 22.65
C THR A 360 -22.43 8.65 21.59
N ARG A 361 -21.97 9.00 20.38
CA ARG A 361 -22.84 9.22 19.22
C ARG A 361 -23.09 7.89 18.51
N VAL A 362 -24.31 7.66 18.06
CA VAL A 362 -24.74 6.45 17.37
C VAL A 362 -25.53 6.82 16.11
N ALA A 363 -25.13 6.27 14.97
CA ALA A 363 -25.87 6.35 13.73
C ALA A 363 -26.22 4.95 13.23
N VAL A 364 -27.41 4.79 12.67
CA VAL A 364 -27.92 3.53 12.12
C VAL A 364 -28.32 3.77 10.67
N GLN A 365 -27.88 2.87 9.79
CA GLN A 365 -28.20 2.94 8.37
C GLN A 365 -28.61 1.57 7.84
N GLN A 366 -29.59 1.54 6.94
CA GLN A 366 -30.00 0.36 6.20
C GLN A 366 -30.15 0.76 4.73
N GLY A 367 -29.57 -0.03 3.84
CA GLY A 367 -29.61 0.29 2.41
C GLY A 367 -29.17 -0.86 1.52
N PRO A 368 -29.14 -0.63 0.20
CA PRO A 368 -28.57 -1.58 -0.75
C PRO A 368 -27.06 -1.76 -0.50
N GLY A 369 -26.53 -2.94 -0.86
CA GLY A 369 -25.09 -3.17 -0.92
C GLY A 369 -24.44 -2.42 -2.08
N GLU A 370 -23.19 -2.02 -1.91
CA GLU A 370 -22.49 -1.11 -2.84
C GLU A 370 -21.60 -1.82 -3.88
N LYS A 371 -21.41 -3.14 -3.76
CA LYS A 371 -20.42 -3.90 -4.54
C LYS A 371 -21.01 -4.79 -5.64
N GLY A 372 -22.22 -4.47 -6.10
CA GLY A 372 -22.81 -5.09 -7.29
C GLY A 372 -23.46 -6.47 -7.07
N GLY A 373 -23.46 -7.02 -5.85
CA GLY A 373 -24.17 -8.25 -5.54
C GLY A 373 -25.70 -8.08 -5.68
N ALA A 374 -26.32 -8.91 -6.51
CA ALA A 374 -27.76 -8.84 -6.75
C ALA A 374 -28.57 -9.06 -5.46
N GLY A 375 -29.45 -8.11 -5.13
CA GLY A 375 -30.31 -8.19 -3.94
C GLY A 375 -29.57 -8.05 -2.61
N VAL A 376 -28.29 -7.65 -2.62
CA VAL A 376 -27.52 -7.44 -1.39
C VAL A 376 -28.02 -6.20 -0.66
N VAL A 377 -28.21 -6.33 0.65
CA VAL A 377 -28.47 -5.21 1.57
C VAL A 377 -27.35 -5.10 2.59
N MET A 378 -27.08 -3.88 3.04
CA MET A 378 -26.12 -3.54 4.07
C MET A 378 -26.82 -2.86 5.23
N TRP A 379 -26.61 -3.37 6.43
CA TRP A 379 -27.08 -2.79 7.69
C TRP A 379 -25.88 -2.35 8.52
N THR A 380 -25.85 -1.09 8.92
CA THR A 380 -24.68 -0.48 9.56
C THR A 380 -25.07 0.19 10.87
N VAL A 381 -24.22 0.01 11.88
CA VAL A 381 -24.22 0.80 13.11
C VAL A 381 -22.83 1.43 13.28
N ASP A 382 -22.80 2.75 13.39
CA ASP A 382 -21.60 3.55 13.59
C ASP A 382 -21.66 4.18 14.99
N THR A 383 -20.62 3.99 15.79
CA THR A 383 -20.51 4.57 17.13
C THR A 383 -19.24 5.38 17.25
N LEU A 384 -19.33 6.56 17.89
CA LEU A 384 -18.17 7.39 18.24
C LEU A 384 -18.25 7.77 19.71
N ARG A 385 -17.31 7.25 20.50
CA ARG A 385 -17.18 7.53 21.93
C ARG A 385 -16.45 8.85 22.18
N THR A 386 -16.58 9.38 23.39
CA THR A 386 -15.97 10.65 23.84
C THR A 386 -14.44 10.61 24.00
N ASP A 387 -13.82 9.44 23.92
CA ASP A 387 -12.37 9.23 23.85
C ASP A 387 -11.80 9.24 22.41
N GLY A 388 -12.66 9.22 21.40
CA GLY A 388 -12.32 9.23 19.98
C GLY A 388 -12.32 7.86 19.34
N THR A 389 -12.69 6.83 20.10
CA THR A 389 -12.84 5.47 19.60
C THR A 389 -14.14 5.37 18.78
N ARG A 390 -13.98 5.17 17.48
CA ARG A 390 -15.06 4.88 16.54
C ARG A 390 -15.12 3.40 16.21
N VAL A 391 -16.31 2.81 16.31
CA VAL A 391 -16.58 1.43 15.90
C VAL A 391 -17.70 1.43 14.86
N VAL A 392 -17.38 1.04 13.63
CA VAL A 392 -18.35 0.89 12.55
C VAL A 392 -18.52 -0.59 12.28
N ILE A 393 -19.71 -1.14 12.52
CA ILE A 393 -20.05 -2.51 12.17
C ILE A 393 -21.08 -2.51 11.06
N SER A 394 -20.87 -3.35 10.04
CA SER A 394 -21.84 -3.56 8.96
C SER A 394 -22.08 -5.05 8.78
N ALA A 395 -23.33 -5.42 8.50
CA ALA A 395 -23.70 -6.78 8.16
C ALA A 395 -24.46 -6.85 6.85
N PHE A 396 -24.23 -7.93 6.11
CA PHE A 396 -24.77 -8.17 4.78
C PHE A 396 -25.60 -9.46 4.77
N ASN A 397 -26.62 -9.50 3.94
CA ASN A 397 -27.46 -10.68 3.67
C ASN A 397 -26.81 -11.66 2.66
N SER A 398 -25.49 -11.58 2.49
CA SER A 398 -24.68 -12.46 1.65
C SER A 398 -23.33 -12.70 2.32
N GLY A 399 -22.63 -13.76 1.91
CA GLY A 399 -21.29 -14.09 2.41
C GLY A 399 -20.16 -13.20 1.85
N ALA A 400 -20.44 -12.46 0.77
CA ALA A 400 -19.56 -11.45 0.17
C ALA A 400 -20.42 -10.33 -0.42
N GLN A 401 -19.85 -9.14 -0.62
CA GLN A 401 -20.63 -7.96 -1.04
C GLN A 401 -20.99 -7.96 -2.53
N ASP A 402 -20.28 -8.72 -3.35
CA ASP A 402 -20.39 -8.81 -4.81
C ASP A 402 -21.07 -10.10 -5.29
N THR A 403 -21.49 -10.96 -4.36
CA THR A 403 -22.24 -12.18 -4.66
C THR A 403 -23.72 -11.98 -4.37
N ALA A 404 -24.58 -12.60 -5.18
CA ALA A 404 -26.03 -12.51 -5.01
C ALA A 404 -26.47 -12.92 -3.59
N ALA A 405 -27.43 -12.18 -3.05
CA ALA A 405 -27.96 -12.47 -1.72
C ALA A 405 -28.68 -13.81 -1.67
N THR A 406 -28.43 -14.58 -0.61
CA THR A 406 -29.07 -15.87 -0.35
C THR A 406 -30.24 -15.77 0.63
N ARG A 407 -30.42 -14.58 1.23
CA ARG A 407 -31.41 -14.29 2.27
C ARG A 407 -31.86 -12.83 2.18
N LYS A 408 -33.02 -12.50 2.77
CA LYS A 408 -33.59 -11.14 2.67
C LYS A 408 -32.89 -10.10 3.55
N THR A 409 -32.36 -10.53 4.69
CA THR A 409 -31.72 -9.67 5.68
C THR A 409 -30.46 -10.32 6.22
N PRO A 410 -29.51 -9.54 6.78
CA PRO A 410 -28.33 -10.08 7.44
C PRO A 410 -28.68 -11.04 8.59
N ALA A 411 -27.73 -11.88 9.00
CA ALA A 411 -27.89 -12.79 10.13
C ALA A 411 -27.96 -12.06 11.48
N LEU A 412 -27.37 -10.86 11.56
CA LEU A 412 -27.45 -9.99 12.73
C LEU A 412 -28.51 -8.91 12.52
N SER A 413 -29.37 -8.75 13.52
CA SER A 413 -30.29 -7.61 13.63
C SER A 413 -29.55 -6.31 13.95
N ILE A 414 -30.16 -5.16 13.63
CA ILE A 414 -29.65 -3.84 14.05
C ILE A 414 -29.38 -3.78 15.56
N GLY A 415 -30.26 -4.36 16.38
CA GLY A 415 -30.07 -4.40 17.84
C GLY A 415 -28.81 -5.18 18.25
N GLN A 416 -28.53 -6.30 17.60
CA GLN A 416 -27.30 -7.07 17.82
C GLN A 416 -26.06 -6.31 17.32
N LEU A 417 -26.13 -5.68 16.15
CA LEU A 417 -25.04 -4.84 15.64
C LEU A 417 -24.73 -3.69 16.60
N ARG A 418 -25.76 -3.03 17.12
CA ARG A 418 -25.62 -1.96 18.12
C ARG A 418 -25.00 -2.47 19.42
N ALA A 419 -25.44 -3.61 19.94
CA ALA A 419 -24.85 -4.22 21.13
C ALA A 419 -23.36 -4.57 20.93
N ILE A 420 -23.00 -5.06 19.75
CA ILE A 420 -21.60 -5.35 19.39
C ILE A 420 -20.81 -4.04 19.32
N ALA A 421 -21.27 -3.02 18.57
CA ALA A 421 -20.55 -1.76 18.37
C ALA A 421 -20.31 -0.99 19.68
N LEU A 422 -21.26 -1.05 20.61
CA LEU A 422 -21.17 -0.40 21.93
C LEU A 422 -20.37 -1.21 22.95
N SER A 423 -19.97 -2.46 22.65
CA SER A 423 -19.28 -3.31 23.61
C SER A 423 -18.00 -2.67 24.17
N PRO A 424 -17.76 -2.75 25.49
CA PRO A 424 -16.51 -2.29 26.08
C PRO A 424 -15.30 -3.15 25.66
N LYS A 425 -15.50 -4.32 25.03
CA LYS A 425 -14.38 -5.14 24.53
C LYS A 425 -13.61 -4.48 23.36
N TRP A 426 -14.12 -3.38 22.82
CA TRP A 426 -13.41 -2.55 21.84
C TRP A 426 -12.50 -1.50 22.48
N LEU A 427 -12.58 -1.35 23.79
CA LEU A 427 -11.71 -0.49 24.58
C LEU A 427 -10.49 -1.28 25.03
N LEU A 428 -9.37 -0.58 25.16
CA LEU A 428 -8.10 -1.11 25.62
C LEU A 428 -7.88 -0.84 27.10
#